data_AF-A0A4P8HIW1-F1
#
_entry.id   AF-A0A4P8HIW1-F1
#
_cell.length_a   1.000
_cell.length_b   1.000
_cell.length_c   1.000
_cell.angle_alpha   90.00
_cell.angle_beta   90.00
_cell.angle_gamma   90.00
#
_symmetry.space_group_name_H-M   'P 1'
#
loop_
_entity.id
_entity.type
_entity.pdbx_description
1 polymer ?
#
loop_
_entity_poly.entity_id
_entity_poly.type
_entity_poly.pdbx_seq_one_letter_code
_entity_poly.pdbx_strand_id
1 'polypeptide(L)'
;MRLPGTRYQEPGWEAVRKLLGQASLVAFRQCDLAHLLDPARHAAMLDWYTDAVAGSLRGAGRALRGAAPGNSYGDSAGDLALALLFELQAQPAFFAAFASAIAAAHAKEGAFWQHAAGDTLLRKKVNDMFATLRDRVDADNYQAATGQPCTPNRIYTYRMLDMAYAAIAQVFAGWPGTAQQVAAILGREADGMPIELRRMKSIAQCQAAWVINWSATLERFTGAPGPLHTKSKRFASLRNGMEKIAAMLAEIGDYQELSANRDGDDWRRDGEDAAAWLDDLDRVAAAACPHGVADRILPPPDDDGEADAGGDAVSAAPGYDGMPARAAALAALNDEALPVRLAVCLKLLGPADDSYPDDWLDGETGELPTLQRLAQVGGMSVPTLRKRRNAAIGRLAGLAGMTGEQNES
;
A
#
# COMPACT_ATOMS: atom_id res chain seq x y z
N MET A 1 -8.79 12.40 4.85
CA MET A 1 -8.61 13.08 6.14
C MET A 1 -7.15 13.10 6.57
N ARG A 2 -6.66 14.24 7.05
CA ARG A 2 -5.39 14.38 7.78
C ARG A 2 -5.70 14.80 9.22
N LEU A 3 -6.26 13.91 10.03
CA LEU A 3 -6.31 14.16 11.47
C LEU A 3 -4.94 13.82 12.07
N PRO A 4 -4.51 14.52 13.13
CA PRO A 4 -3.26 14.21 13.82
C PRO A 4 -3.21 12.73 14.22
N GLY A 5 -2.13 12.05 13.85
CA GLY A 5 -1.92 10.63 14.18
C GLY A 5 -2.75 9.61 13.39
N THR A 6 -3.66 10.03 12.50
CA THR A 6 -4.50 9.08 11.73
C THR A 6 -3.77 8.54 10.50
N ARG A 7 -3.14 7.37 10.65
CA ARG A 7 -2.31 6.76 9.61
C ARG A 7 -3.14 5.98 8.59
N TYR A 8 -4.27 5.42 9.01
CA TYR A 8 -5.13 4.59 8.17
C TYR A 8 -6.29 5.42 7.60
N GLN A 9 -6.12 5.96 6.40
CA GLN A 9 -7.11 6.79 5.72
C GLN A 9 -8.07 5.94 4.86
N GLU A 10 -9.32 6.38 4.65
CA GLU A 10 -10.32 5.59 3.92
C GLU A 10 -9.95 5.24 2.47
N PRO A 11 -9.33 6.13 1.66
CA PRO A 11 -8.94 5.80 0.29
C PRO A 11 -8.00 4.58 0.17
N GLY A 12 -7.04 4.42 1.09
CA GLY A 12 -6.11 3.30 1.08
C GLY A 12 -6.50 2.13 1.97
N TRP A 13 -7.42 2.32 2.93
CA TRP A 13 -7.83 1.26 3.86
C TRP A 13 -8.39 0.03 3.16
N GLU A 14 -9.14 0.18 2.07
CA GLU A 14 -9.70 -0.96 1.36
C GLU A 14 -8.61 -1.88 0.79
N ALA A 15 -7.49 -1.31 0.33
CA ALA A 15 -6.33 -2.08 -0.12
C ALA A 15 -5.66 -2.80 1.05
N VAL A 16 -5.41 -2.09 2.17
CA VAL A 16 -4.86 -2.65 3.41
C VAL A 16 -5.69 -3.82 3.92
N ARG A 17 -7.02 -3.62 4.03
CA ARG A 17 -7.99 -4.64 4.46
C ARG A 17 -7.95 -5.87 3.56
N LYS A 18 -7.90 -5.69 2.24
CA LYS A 18 -7.80 -6.80 1.28
C LYS A 18 -6.48 -7.56 1.39
N LEU A 19 -5.36 -6.86 1.60
CA LEU A 19 -4.04 -7.47 1.80
C LEU A 19 -4.02 -8.31 3.08
N LEU A 20 -4.43 -7.73 4.20
CA LEU A 20 -4.52 -8.43 5.49
C LEU A 20 -5.44 -9.64 5.39
N GLY A 21 -6.66 -9.46 4.88
CA GLY A 21 -7.61 -10.56 4.72
C GLY A 21 -7.09 -11.70 3.84
N GLN A 22 -6.34 -11.40 2.77
CA GLN A 22 -5.76 -12.42 1.92
C GLN A 22 -4.55 -13.10 2.58
N ALA A 23 -3.65 -12.34 3.18
CA ALA A 23 -2.45 -12.87 3.84
C ALA A 23 -2.82 -13.75 5.05
N SER A 24 -3.82 -13.36 5.84
CA SER A 24 -4.33 -14.16 6.95
C SER A 24 -4.93 -15.49 6.49
N LEU A 25 -5.66 -15.51 5.37
CA LEU A 25 -6.18 -16.78 4.82
C LEU A 25 -5.06 -17.70 4.35
N VAL A 26 -4.01 -17.15 3.73
CA VAL A 26 -2.83 -17.93 3.33
C VAL A 26 -2.14 -18.52 4.56
N ALA A 27 -1.98 -17.73 5.63
CA ALA A 27 -1.41 -18.19 6.89
C ALA A 27 -2.27 -19.31 7.51
N PHE A 28 -3.58 -19.10 7.67
CA PHE A 28 -4.46 -20.08 8.31
C PHE A 28 -4.59 -21.41 7.55
N ARG A 29 -4.23 -21.47 6.26
CA ARG A 29 -4.13 -22.75 5.54
C ARG A 29 -2.95 -23.62 5.98
N GLN A 30 -1.98 -23.03 6.68
CA GLN A 30 -0.75 -23.70 7.14
C GLN A 30 -0.84 -24.13 8.61
N CYS A 31 -1.98 -23.94 9.28
CA CYS A 31 -2.14 -24.26 10.70
C CYS A 31 -3.52 -24.87 10.99
N ASP A 32 -3.57 -25.68 12.04
CA ASP A 32 -4.83 -26.16 12.58
C ASP A 32 -5.52 -25.08 13.43
N LEU A 33 -6.59 -24.51 12.89
CA LEU A 33 -7.43 -23.50 13.56
C LEU A 33 -8.08 -24.02 14.85
N ALA A 34 -8.13 -25.33 15.09
CA ALA A 34 -8.58 -25.88 16.37
C ALA A 34 -7.73 -25.36 17.56
N HIS A 35 -6.47 -24.98 17.31
CA HIS A 35 -5.61 -24.38 18.32
C HIS A 35 -6.14 -23.04 18.85
N LEU A 36 -6.97 -22.31 18.10
CA LEU A 36 -7.61 -21.07 18.57
C LEU A 36 -8.73 -21.32 19.59
N LEU A 37 -9.21 -22.57 19.72
CA LEU A 37 -10.24 -22.92 20.69
C LEU A 37 -9.67 -23.04 22.12
N ASP A 38 -8.36 -23.16 22.26
CA ASP A 38 -7.66 -23.26 23.55
C ASP A 38 -7.01 -21.91 23.92
N PRO A 39 -7.52 -21.21 24.96
CA PRO A 39 -6.94 -19.95 25.44
C PRO A 39 -5.46 -20.04 25.82
N ALA A 40 -4.99 -21.20 26.30
CA ALA A 40 -3.59 -21.38 26.68
C ALA A 40 -2.63 -21.28 25.50
N ARG A 41 -3.15 -21.46 24.26
CA ARG A 41 -2.36 -21.44 23.02
C ARG A 41 -2.41 -20.11 22.31
N HIS A 42 -3.25 -19.15 22.75
CA HIS A 42 -3.47 -17.89 22.04
C HIS A 42 -2.19 -17.07 21.87
N ALA A 43 -1.32 -17.02 22.87
CA ALA A 43 -0.05 -16.28 22.79
C ALA A 43 0.89 -16.87 21.71
N ALA A 44 1.19 -18.16 21.79
CA ALA A 44 2.03 -18.84 20.80
C ALA A 44 1.42 -18.80 19.39
N MET A 45 0.09 -18.87 19.30
CA MET A 45 -0.63 -18.73 18.03
C MET A 45 -0.53 -17.32 17.45
N LEU A 46 -0.54 -16.27 18.29
CA LEU A 46 -0.36 -14.89 17.86
C LEU A 46 1.06 -14.67 17.30
N ASP A 47 2.09 -15.17 17.99
CA ASP A 47 3.47 -15.06 17.51
C ASP A 47 3.64 -15.73 16.14
N TRP A 48 3.22 -17.00 16.03
CA TRP A 48 3.25 -17.72 14.77
C TRP A 48 2.43 -17.02 13.67
N TYR A 49 1.23 -16.55 13.99
CA TYR A 49 0.36 -15.86 13.04
C TYR A 49 1.01 -14.56 12.53
N THR A 50 1.65 -13.81 13.43
CA THR A 50 2.35 -12.57 13.09
C THR A 50 3.48 -12.86 12.10
N ASP A 51 4.31 -13.87 12.35
CA ASP A 51 5.39 -14.24 11.44
C ASP A 51 4.89 -14.73 10.07
N ALA A 52 3.89 -15.61 10.07
CA ALA A 52 3.33 -16.19 8.84
C ALA A 52 2.67 -15.12 7.94
N VAL A 53 1.91 -14.20 8.56
CA VAL A 53 1.26 -13.10 7.83
C VAL A 53 2.30 -12.05 7.40
N ALA A 54 3.30 -11.74 8.23
CA ALA A 54 4.37 -10.81 7.85
C ALA A 54 5.15 -11.31 6.64
N GLY A 55 5.50 -12.61 6.60
CA GLY A 55 6.13 -13.22 5.43
C GLY A 55 5.28 -13.08 4.15
N SER A 56 3.98 -13.34 4.27
CA SER A 56 3.03 -13.21 3.16
C SER A 56 2.87 -11.75 2.69
N LEU A 57 2.82 -10.79 3.62
CA LEU A 57 2.70 -9.37 3.32
C LEU A 57 3.97 -8.80 2.67
N ARG A 58 5.16 -9.18 3.14
CA ARG A 58 6.43 -8.74 2.50
C ARG A 58 6.51 -9.22 1.06
N GLY A 59 6.06 -10.45 0.78
CA GLY A 59 5.95 -10.95 -0.60
C GLY A 59 4.92 -10.18 -1.44
N ALA A 60 3.78 -9.80 -0.84
CA ALA A 60 2.73 -9.04 -1.51
C ALA A 60 3.00 -7.53 -1.60
N GLY A 61 3.93 -6.98 -0.81
CA GLY A 61 4.26 -5.56 -0.74
C GLY A 61 4.77 -4.99 -2.05
N ARG A 62 5.45 -5.83 -2.86
CA ARG A 62 5.92 -5.48 -4.21
C ARG A 62 4.86 -5.64 -5.31
N ALA A 63 3.72 -6.23 -5.00
CA ALA A 63 2.62 -6.33 -5.97
C ALA A 63 1.87 -4.99 -6.09
N LEU A 64 1.18 -4.77 -7.22
CA LEU A 64 0.41 -3.54 -7.50
C LEU A 64 -0.46 -3.07 -6.32
N ARG A 65 -1.10 -4.00 -5.60
CA ARG A 65 -1.93 -3.66 -4.43
C ARG A 65 -1.12 -3.28 -3.20
N GLY A 66 0.06 -3.87 -3.02
CA GLY A 66 0.99 -3.55 -1.93
C GLY A 66 1.61 -2.17 -2.12
N ALA A 67 2.04 -1.86 -3.35
CA ALA A 67 2.65 -0.57 -3.70
C ALA A 67 1.64 0.58 -3.86
N ALA A 68 0.33 0.27 -3.93
CA ALA A 68 -0.71 1.29 -4.02
C ALA A 68 -0.63 2.29 -2.84
N PRO A 69 -0.91 3.59 -3.08
CA PRO A 69 -0.87 4.59 -2.03
C PRO A 69 -1.87 4.26 -0.91
N GLY A 70 -1.36 4.11 0.31
CA GLY A 70 -2.14 3.75 1.49
C GLY A 70 -2.66 4.98 2.25
N ASN A 71 -1.90 6.08 2.25
CA ASN A 71 -2.31 7.33 2.84
C ASN A 71 -1.64 8.54 2.16
N SER A 72 -2.05 9.74 2.58
CA SER A 72 -1.48 11.00 2.09
C SER A 72 -0.12 11.38 2.70
N TYR A 73 0.48 10.50 3.52
CA TYR A 73 1.82 10.66 4.11
C TYR A 73 2.90 9.89 3.33
N GLY A 74 2.54 9.20 2.24
CA GLY A 74 3.47 8.45 1.40
C GLY A 74 3.63 6.97 1.78
N ASP A 75 2.93 6.48 2.81
CA ASP A 75 2.95 5.04 3.12
C ASP A 75 2.19 4.25 2.05
N SER A 76 2.74 3.11 1.63
CA SER A 76 2.04 2.17 0.77
C SER A 76 1.01 1.36 1.56
N ALA A 77 0.03 0.76 0.87
CA ALA A 77 -0.93 -0.14 1.50
C ALA A 77 -0.25 -1.38 2.11
N GLY A 78 0.89 -1.82 1.55
CA GLY A 78 1.72 -2.88 2.11
C GLY A 78 2.35 -2.48 3.44
N ASP A 79 2.93 -1.29 3.52
CA ASP A 79 3.55 -0.76 4.75
C ASP A 79 2.52 -0.60 5.87
N LEU A 80 1.34 -0.07 5.53
CA LEU A 80 0.24 0.06 6.48
C LEU A 80 -0.29 -1.31 6.95
N ALA A 81 -0.41 -2.28 6.05
CA ALA A 81 -0.81 -3.63 6.44
C ALA A 81 0.21 -4.27 7.40
N LEU A 82 1.50 -4.13 7.11
CA LEU A 82 2.56 -4.67 7.95
C LEU A 82 2.62 -3.97 9.32
N ALA A 83 2.49 -2.64 9.35
CA ALA A 83 2.41 -1.87 10.59
C ALA A 83 1.23 -2.32 11.45
N LEU A 84 0.03 -2.46 10.88
CA LEU A 84 -1.16 -2.88 11.63
C LEU A 84 -1.06 -4.33 12.14
N LEU A 85 -0.32 -5.19 11.44
CA LEU A 85 -0.03 -6.54 11.91
C LEU A 85 0.85 -6.52 13.17
N PHE A 86 1.87 -5.66 13.23
CA PHE A 86 2.70 -5.54 14.43
C PHE A 86 1.98 -4.86 15.59
N GLU A 87 1.05 -3.93 15.31
CA GLU A 87 0.14 -3.40 16.33
C GLU A 87 -0.74 -4.50 16.96
N LEU A 88 -1.12 -5.53 16.18
CA LEU A 88 -1.88 -6.67 16.71
C LEU A 88 -1.05 -7.46 17.72
N GLN A 89 0.25 -7.65 17.44
CA GLN A 89 1.17 -8.32 18.36
C GLN A 89 1.34 -7.53 19.67
N ALA A 90 1.42 -6.20 19.58
CA ALA A 90 1.48 -5.33 20.76
C ALA A 90 0.16 -5.31 21.56
N GLN A 91 -0.97 -5.67 20.95
CA GLN A 91 -2.31 -5.61 21.56
C GLN A 91 -3.01 -6.99 21.50
N PRO A 92 -2.53 -8.00 22.25
CA PRO A 92 -2.98 -9.39 22.15
C PRO A 92 -4.47 -9.59 22.45
N ALA A 93 -5.11 -8.65 23.16
CA ALA A 93 -6.54 -8.68 23.43
C ALA A 93 -7.41 -8.72 22.16
N PHE A 94 -6.96 -8.11 21.05
CA PHE A 94 -7.69 -8.16 19.77
C PHE A 94 -7.63 -9.55 19.14
N PHE A 95 -6.48 -10.22 19.25
CA PHE A 95 -6.34 -11.60 18.78
C PHE A 95 -7.16 -12.57 19.65
N ALA A 96 -7.18 -12.39 20.97
CA ALA A 96 -8.02 -13.18 21.87
C ALA A 96 -9.52 -12.98 21.58
N ALA A 97 -9.95 -11.76 21.28
CA ALA A 97 -11.33 -11.47 20.87
C ALA A 97 -11.67 -12.13 19.53
N PHE A 98 -10.74 -12.14 18.57
CA PHE A 98 -10.88 -12.88 17.32
C PHE A 98 -11.00 -14.38 17.56
N ALA A 99 -10.12 -14.98 18.38
CA ALA A 99 -10.18 -16.39 18.74
C ALA A 99 -11.53 -16.76 19.42
N SER A 100 -12.02 -15.89 20.31
CA SER A 100 -13.34 -16.03 20.92
C SER A 100 -14.47 -15.99 19.89
N ALA A 101 -14.36 -15.13 18.86
CA ALA A 101 -15.33 -15.06 17.78
C ALA A 101 -15.29 -16.31 16.87
N ILE A 102 -14.12 -16.92 16.68
CA ILE A 102 -13.95 -18.20 16.00
C ILE A 102 -14.58 -19.32 16.83
N ALA A 103 -14.33 -19.38 18.13
CA ALA A 103 -14.95 -20.37 19.03
C ALA A 103 -16.48 -20.26 19.06
N ALA A 104 -17.02 -19.03 19.04
CA ALA A 104 -18.46 -18.80 18.97
C ALA A 104 -19.09 -19.24 17.64
N ALA A 105 -18.36 -19.08 16.52
CA ALA A 105 -18.78 -19.61 15.22
C ALA A 105 -18.68 -21.15 15.21
N HIS A 106 -17.62 -21.70 15.78
CA HIS A 106 -17.42 -23.14 15.93
C HIS A 106 -18.55 -23.81 16.71
N ALA A 107 -18.99 -23.20 17.81
CA ALA A 107 -20.10 -23.71 18.61
C ALA A 107 -21.43 -23.77 17.84
N LYS A 108 -21.60 -22.99 16.76
CA LYS A 108 -22.83 -22.93 15.96
C LYS A 108 -22.77 -23.81 14.71
N GLU A 109 -21.63 -23.80 14.03
CA GLU A 109 -21.48 -24.37 12.68
C GLU A 109 -20.43 -25.50 12.62
N GLY A 110 -19.82 -25.86 13.75
CA GLY A 110 -18.72 -26.81 13.82
C GLY A 110 -17.42 -26.24 13.25
N ALA A 111 -16.52 -27.09 12.77
CA ALA A 111 -15.24 -26.70 12.17
C ALA A 111 -15.43 -26.08 10.77
N PHE A 112 -16.12 -24.95 10.69
CA PHE A 112 -16.53 -24.29 9.44
C PHE A 112 -15.35 -24.00 8.49
N TRP A 113 -14.15 -23.83 9.03
CA TRP A 113 -12.92 -23.61 8.27
C TRP A 113 -12.44 -24.83 7.47
N GLN A 114 -13.00 -26.02 7.69
CA GLN A 114 -12.74 -27.20 6.88
C GLN A 114 -13.55 -27.22 5.57
N HIS A 115 -14.51 -26.32 5.42
CA HIS A 115 -15.36 -26.23 4.25
C HIS A 115 -14.92 -25.06 3.36
N ALA A 116 -15.03 -25.20 2.03
CA ALA A 116 -14.67 -24.15 1.08
C ALA A 116 -15.48 -22.85 1.27
N ALA A 117 -16.70 -22.93 1.82
CA ALA A 117 -17.51 -21.76 2.17
C ALA A 117 -16.98 -21.01 3.43
N GLY A 118 -16.19 -21.70 4.27
CA GLY A 118 -15.64 -21.17 5.52
C GLY A 118 -14.64 -20.04 5.34
N ASP A 119 -13.93 -20.00 4.20
CA ASP A 119 -12.97 -18.93 3.87
C ASP A 119 -13.63 -17.54 3.91
N THR A 120 -14.88 -17.43 3.49
CA THR A 120 -15.62 -16.15 3.49
C THR A 120 -15.91 -15.69 4.92
N LEU A 121 -16.33 -16.61 5.79
CA LEU A 121 -16.60 -16.31 7.19
C LEU A 121 -15.31 -15.99 7.94
N LEU A 122 -14.24 -16.75 7.72
CA LEU A 122 -12.93 -16.52 8.33
C LEU A 122 -12.38 -15.15 7.92
N ARG A 123 -12.41 -14.83 6.63
CA ARG A 123 -12.00 -13.51 6.11
C ARG A 123 -12.79 -12.38 6.75
N LYS A 124 -14.10 -12.56 6.93
CA LYS A 124 -14.95 -11.58 7.62
C LYS A 124 -14.46 -11.35 9.06
N LYS A 125 -14.19 -12.43 9.83
CA LYS A 125 -13.69 -12.32 11.21
C LYS A 125 -12.32 -11.64 11.31
N VAL A 126 -11.42 -11.94 10.37
CA VAL A 126 -10.12 -11.26 10.26
C VAL A 126 -10.31 -9.77 9.98
N ASN A 127 -11.18 -9.43 9.03
CA ASN A 127 -11.45 -8.03 8.70
C ASN A 127 -12.06 -7.27 9.89
N ASP A 128 -12.96 -7.90 10.65
CA ASP A 128 -13.57 -7.32 11.85
C ASP A 128 -12.48 -7.05 12.92
N MET A 129 -11.57 -8.01 13.15
CA MET A 129 -10.41 -7.84 14.04
C MET A 129 -9.55 -6.63 13.65
N PHE A 130 -9.09 -6.57 12.39
CA PHE A 130 -8.24 -5.46 11.95
C PHE A 130 -8.97 -4.12 11.84
N ALA A 131 -10.26 -4.11 11.54
CA ALA A 131 -11.05 -2.87 11.59
C ALA A 131 -11.12 -2.31 13.01
N THR A 132 -11.39 -3.15 14.01
CA THR A 132 -11.42 -2.70 15.41
C THR A 132 -10.03 -2.31 15.94
N LEU A 133 -8.98 -3.01 15.53
CA LEU A 133 -7.61 -2.65 15.87
C LEU A 133 -7.21 -1.31 15.24
N ARG A 134 -7.52 -1.08 13.97
CA ARG A 134 -7.31 0.21 13.30
C ARG A 134 -7.99 1.35 14.07
N ASP A 135 -9.26 1.19 14.41
CA ASP A 135 -10.01 2.21 15.17
C ASP A 135 -9.30 2.54 16.49
N ARG A 136 -8.70 1.54 17.15
CA ARG A 136 -7.94 1.71 18.39
C ARG A 136 -6.60 2.41 18.16
N VAL A 137 -5.81 1.96 17.20
CA VAL A 137 -4.49 2.53 16.89
C VAL A 137 -4.61 4.00 16.48
N ASP A 138 -5.54 4.32 15.57
CA ASP A 138 -5.78 5.72 15.17
C ASP A 138 -6.26 6.58 16.36
N ALA A 139 -7.05 6.02 17.28
CA ALA A 139 -7.52 6.74 18.46
C ALA A 139 -6.40 7.01 19.46
N ASP A 140 -5.53 6.04 19.69
CA ASP A 140 -4.37 6.17 20.57
C ASP A 140 -3.35 7.15 19.97
N ASN A 141 -3.10 7.09 18.66
CA ASN A 141 -2.24 8.03 17.96
C ASN A 141 -2.80 9.45 17.98
N TYR A 142 -4.11 9.61 17.83
CA TYR A 142 -4.75 10.92 17.97
C TYR A 142 -4.59 11.48 19.38
N GLN A 143 -4.80 10.66 20.41
CA GLN A 143 -4.57 11.05 21.81
C GLN A 143 -3.11 11.46 22.04
N ALA A 144 -2.16 10.68 21.52
CA ALA A 144 -0.74 10.98 21.63
C ALA A 144 -0.37 12.30 20.92
N ALA A 145 -0.94 12.56 19.75
CA ALA A 145 -0.64 13.76 18.96
C ALA A 145 -1.29 15.04 19.50
N THR A 146 -2.48 14.94 20.10
CA THR A 146 -3.29 16.11 20.51
C THR A 146 -3.39 16.31 22.02
N GLY A 147 -3.07 15.29 22.81
CA GLY A 147 -3.36 15.24 24.24
C GLY A 147 -4.85 15.13 24.58
N GLN A 148 -5.73 15.09 23.57
CA GLN A 148 -7.19 15.07 23.77
C GLN A 148 -7.73 13.65 23.80
N PRO A 149 -8.64 13.32 24.73
CA PRO A 149 -9.21 11.98 24.82
C PRO A 149 -10.02 11.65 23.57
N CYS A 150 -9.69 10.53 22.93
CA CYS A 150 -10.37 10.06 21.72
C CYS A 150 -10.67 8.57 21.80
N THR A 151 -11.93 8.20 21.61
CA THR A 151 -12.33 6.79 21.62
C THR A 151 -12.26 6.20 20.20
N PRO A 152 -12.11 4.87 20.06
CA PRO A 152 -12.17 4.21 18.74
C PRO A 152 -13.43 4.59 17.95
N ASN A 153 -14.58 4.69 18.63
CA ASN A 153 -15.84 5.10 18.01
C ASN A 153 -15.84 6.57 17.55
N ARG A 154 -15.11 7.46 18.24
CA ARG A 154 -14.97 8.87 17.85
C ARG A 154 -14.13 9.01 16.58
N ILE A 155 -12.98 8.34 16.50
CA ILE A 155 -12.16 8.27 15.27
C ILE A 155 -12.96 7.71 14.09
N TYR A 156 -13.66 6.59 14.31
CA TYR A 156 -14.51 6.01 13.29
C TYR A 156 -15.55 7.03 12.78
N THR A 157 -16.14 7.80 13.69
CA THR A 157 -17.10 8.84 13.33
C THR A 157 -16.45 9.95 12.52
N TYR A 158 -15.25 10.41 12.87
CA TYR A 158 -14.51 11.37 12.03
C TYR A 158 -14.29 10.84 10.61
N ARG A 159 -13.90 9.56 10.46
CA ARG A 159 -13.69 8.94 9.14
C ARG A 159 -14.95 8.88 8.31
N MET A 160 -16.07 8.56 8.94
CA MET A 160 -17.37 8.59 8.28
C MET A 160 -17.75 10.02 7.84
N LEU A 161 -17.50 11.03 8.68
CA LEU A 161 -17.79 12.44 8.35
C LEU A 161 -16.90 12.97 7.21
N ASP A 162 -15.62 12.61 7.19
CA ASP A 162 -14.71 12.95 6.09
C ASP A 162 -15.15 12.34 4.76
N MET A 163 -15.56 11.06 4.77
CA MET A 163 -16.13 10.44 3.57
C MET A 163 -17.44 11.10 3.13
N ALA A 164 -18.32 11.43 4.09
CA ALA A 164 -19.58 12.09 3.79
C ALA A 164 -19.34 13.46 3.14
N TYR A 165 -18.41 14.25 3.69
CA TYR A 165 -17.98 15.51 3.11
C TYR A 165 -17.44 15.33 1.69
N ALA A 166 -16.49 14.41 1.48
CA ALA A 166 -15.92 14.15 0.16
C ALA A 166 -16.98 13.74 -0.87
N ALA A 167 -17.95 12.91 -0.46
CA ALA A 167 -19.06 12.52 -1.32
C ALA A 167 -19.98 13.70 -1.65
N ILE A 168 -20.31 14.56 -0.68
CA ILE A 168 -21.10 15.78 -0.91
C ILE A 168 -20.35 16.74 -1.83
N ALA A 169 -19.05 16.92 -1.63
CA ALA A 169 -18.19 17.74 -2.49
C ALA A 169 -18.20 17.25 -3.94
N GLN A 170 -18.11 15.94 -4.15
CA GLN A 170 -18.21 15.33 -5.48
C GLN A 170 -19.58 15.58 -6.13
N VAL A 171 -20.67 15.46 -5.36
CA VAL A 171 -22.01 15.77 -5.85
C VAL A 171 -22.11 17.24 -6.24
N PHE A 172 -21.56 18.16 -5.44
CA PHE A 172 -21.57 19.60 -5.72
C PHE A 172 -20.72 19.95 -6.94
N ALA A 173 -19.58 19.29 -7.13
CA ALA A 173 -18.72 19.45 -8.31
C ALA A 173 -19.39 18.96 -9.61
N GLY A 174 -20.31 17.98 -9.52
CA GLY A 174 -21.09 17.49 -10.64
C GLY A 174 -22.21 18.42 -11.14
N TRP A 175 -22.35 19.62 -10.56
CA TRP A 175 -23.33 20.61 -11.00
C TRP A 175 -23.07 21.06 -12.45
N PRO A 176 -24.10 21.25 -13.30
CA PRO A 176 -25.53 21.12 -13.02
C PRO A 176 -26.10 19.69 -13.14
N GLY A 177 -25.33 18.70 -13.58
CA GLY A 177 -25.81 17.33 -13.81
C GLY A 177 -26.39 16.62 -12.58
N THR A 178 -25.99 17.04 -11.38
CA THR A 178 -26.45 16.50 -10.09
C THR A 178 -27.53 17.36 -9.41
N ALA A 179 -28.18 18.29 -10.12
CA ALA A 179 -29.06 19.30 -9.52
C ALA A 179 -30.15 18.74 -8.59
N GLN A 180 -30.78 17.61 -8.95
CA GLN A 180 -31.80 16.97 -8.12
C GLN A 180 -31.24 16.47 -6.78
N GLN A 181 -30.02 15.94 -6.79
CA GLN A 181 -29.35 15.48 -5.58
C GLN A 181 -28.86 16.66 -4.74
N VAL A 182 -28.34 17.72 -5.37
CA VAL A 182 -27.97 18.97 -4.69
C VAL A 182 -29.16 19.58 -3.96
N ALA A 183 -30.32 19.70 -4.62
CA ALA A 183 -31.55 20.21 -4.01
C ALA A 183 -31.97 19.36 -2.79
N ALA A 184 -31.87 18.04 -2.91
CA ALA A 184 -32.20 17.12 -1.82
C ALA A 184 -31.24 17.24 -0.63
N ILE A 185 -29.94 17.45 -0.86
CA ILE A 185 -28.94 17.68 0.19
C ILE A 185 -29.18 19.02 0.90
N LEU A 186 -29.43 20.09 0.13
CA LEU A 186 -29.69 21.43 0.68
C LEU A 186 -31.05 21.54 1.38
N GLY A 187 -31.98 20.62 1.11
CA GLY A 187 -33.33 20.63 1.67
C GLY A 187 -34.23 21.71 1.06
N ARG A 188 -33.88 22.23 -0.12
CA ARG A 188 -34.62 23.26 -0.86
C ARG A 188 -34.39 23.11 -2.36
N GLU A 189 -35.30 23.62 -3.17
CA GLU A 189 -35.09 23.67 -4.62
C GLU A 189 -33.87 24.53 -4.98
N ALA A 190 -33.15 24.10 -6.01
CA ALA A 190 -31.99 24.78 -6.55
C ALA A 190 -32.41 25.56 -7.80
N ASP A 191 -32.83 26.81 -7.62
CA ASP A 191 -33.02 27.75 -8.73
C ASP A 191 -31.68 28.45 -9.01
N GLY A 192 -31.08 28.13 -10.16
CA GLY A 192 -29.70 28.53 -10.49
C GLY A 192 -28.62 27.83 -9.65
N MET A 193 -27.37 28.28 -9.79
CA MET A 193 -26.22 27.72 -9.06
C MET A 193 -26.29 28.13 -7.57
N PRO A 194 -26.45 27.19 -6.62
CA PRO A 194 -26.55 27.54 -5.21
C PRO A 194 -25.24 28.11 -4.66
N ILE A 195 -25.34 29.10 -3.75
CA ILE A 195 -24.17 29.78 -3.17
C ILE A 195 -23.31 28.84 -2.32
N GLU A 196 -23.92 27.80 -1.77
CA GLU A 196 -23.30 26.76 -0.94
C GLU A 196 -22.21 26.00 -1.72
N LEU A 197 -22.43 25.75 -3.02
CA LEU A 197 -21.44 25.10 -3.88
C LEU A 197 -20.16 25.93 -3.99
N ARG A 198 -20.28 27.28 -3.95
CA ARG A 198 -19.12 28.19 -3.99
C ARG A 198 -18.48 28.38 -2.61
N ARG A 199 -19.27 28.24 -1.54
CA ARG A 199 -18.81 28.44 -0.17
C ARG A 199 -18.08 27.24 0.41
N MET A 200 -18.44 26.03 0.00
CA MET A 200 -17.85 24.81 0.55
C MET A 200 -16.48 24.50 -0.05
N LYS A 201 -15.43 25.05 0.56
CA LYS A 201 -14.01 24.84 0.22
C LYS A 201 -13.32 23.85 1.16
N SER A 202 -13.83 23.65 2.37
CA SER A 202 -13.29 22.70 3.36
C SER A 202 -14.41 22.00 4.13
N ILE A 203 -14.05 20.96 4.88
CA ILE A 203 -14.99 20.21 5.72
C ILE A 203 -15.60 21.05 6.85
N ALA A 204 -14.90 22.07 7.36
CA ALA A 204 -15.44 23.02 8.35
C ALA A 204 -16.68 23.77 7.84
N GLN A 205 -16.79 23.96 6.53
CA GLN A 205 -17.92 24.67 5.91
C GLN A 205 -19.06 23.72 5.52
N CYS A 206 -18.88 22.40 5.69
CA CYS A 206 -19.91 21.42 5.49
C CYS A 206 -20.92 21.50 6.64
N GLN A 207 -22.21 21.69 6.33
CA GLN A 207 -23.24 21.74 7.37
C GLN A 207 -23.66 20.34 7.81
N ALA A 208 -23.89 20.16 9.11
CA ALA A 208 -24.40 18.91 9.67
C ALA A 208 -25.73 18.47 9.01
N ALA A 209 -26.60 19.42 8.69
CA ALA A 209 -27.85 19.16 7.97
C ALA A 209 -27.61 18.53 6.59
N TRP A 210 -26.56 18.96 5.87
CA TRP A 210 -26.22 18.40 4.56
C TRP A 210 -25.78 16.94 4.68
N VAL A 211 -24.99 16.58 5.70
CA VAL A 211 -24.58 15.19 5.96
C VAL A 211 -25.79 14.30 6.26
N ILE A 212 -26.73 14.79 7.07
CA ILE A 212 -27.95 14.06 7.41
C ILE A 212 -28.83 13.87 6.17
N ASN A 213 -29.08 14.93 5.40
CA ASN A 213 -29.91 14.89 4.20
C ASN A 213 -29.28 14.06 3.08
N TRP A 214 -27.96 14.19 2.87
CA TRP A 214 -27.20 13.34 1.96
C TRP A 214 -27.38 11.86 2.32
N SER A 215 -27.19 11.51 3.60
CA SER A 215 -27.39 10.13 4.03
C SER A 215 -28.84 9.66 3.90
N ALA A 216 -29.83 10.52 4.07
CA ALA A 216 -31.25 10.15 3.93
C ALA A 216 -31.62 9.92 2.45
N THR A 217 -30.97 10.64 1.54
CA THR A 217 -31.30 10.65 0.12
C THR A 217 -30.47 9.65 -0.69
N LEU A 218 -29.40 9.10 -0.13
CA LEU A 218 -28.47 8.22 -0.85
C LEU A 218 -29.15 7.04 -1.53
N GLU A 219 -30.09 6.37 -0.86
CA GLU A 219 -30.80 5.21 -1.40
C GLU A 219 -31.57 5.54 -2.68
N ARG A 220 -32.15 6.74 -2.76
CA ARG A 220 -32.86 7.21 -3.96
C ARG A 220 -31.93 7.39 -5.16
N PHE A 221 -30.67 7.78 -4.94
CA PHE A 221 -29.74 8.14 -6.02
C PHE A 221 -28.74 7.04 -6.37
N THR A 222 -28.43 6.14 -5.44
CA THR A 222 -27.41 5.08 -5.63
C THR A 222 -27.96 3.66 -5.42
N GLY A 223 -29.20 3.52 -4.93
CA GLY A 223 -29.80 2.23 -4.59
C GLY A 223 -29.29 1.62 -3.27
N ALA A 224 -28.40 2.31 -2.54
CA ALA A 224 -27.86 1.84 -1.26
C ALA A 224 -28.21 2.79 -0.11
N PRO A 225 -28.61 2.27 1.07
CA PRO A 225 -28.95 3.10 2.21
C PRO A 225 -27.73 3.90 2.69
N GLY A 226 -27.94 5.17 3.04
CA GLY A 226 -26.86 5.99 3.57
C GLY A 226 -26.42 5.57 4.99
N PRO A 227 -25.18 5.92 5.39
CA PRO A 227 -24.57 5.41 6.60
C PRO A 227 -25.35 5.74 7.88
N LEU A 228 -25.97 6.93 7.94
CA LEU A 228 -26.75 7.38 9.11
C LEU A 228 -28.15 6.76 9.20
N HIS A 229 -28.63 6.11 8.14
CA HIS A 229 -29.97 5.55 8.03
C HIS A 229 -29.98 4.01 8.03
N THR A 230 -28.85 3.40 8.42
CA THR A 230 -28.76 1.96 8.66
C THR A 230 -29.35 1.58 10.02
N LYS A 231 -29.64 0.29 10.25
CA LYS A 231 -30.18 -0.24 11.53
C LYS A 231 -29.19 -0.20 12.71
N SER A 232 -28.03 0.42 12.57
CA SER A 232 -26.99 0.43 13.59
C SER A 232 -27.28 1.47 14.68
N LYS A 233 -27.23 1.03 15.95
CA LYS A 233 -27.40 1.90 17.12
C LYS A 233 -26.39 3.04 17.18
N ARG A 234 -25.17 2.83 16.63
CA ARG A 234 -24.10 3.84 16.59
C ARG A 234 -24.50 5.07 15.78
N PHE A 235 -25.22 4.85 14.68
CA PHE A 235 -25.62 5.91 13.76
C PHE A 235 -26.95 6.56 14.13
N ALA A 236 -27.84 5.80 14.78
CA ALA A 236 -29.10 6.34 15.29
C ALA A 236 -28.89 7.50 16.29
N SER A 237 -27.89 7.39 17.17
CA SER A 237 -27.56 8.47 18.12
C SER A 237 -26.94 9.68 17.43
N LEU A 238 -26.10 9.46 16.41
CA LEU A 238 -25.45 10.53 15.66
C LEU A 238 -26.43 11.31 14.78
N ARG A 239 -27.40 10.62 14.14
CA ARG A 239 -28.43 11.23 13.31
C ARG A 239 -29.26 12.28 14.07
N ASN A 240 -29.50 12.05 15.34
CA ASN A 240 -30.27 12.95 16.20
C ASN A 240 -29.41 14.05 16.85
N GLY A 241 -28.08 14.02 16.66
CA GLY A 241 -27.12 14.91 17.29
C GLY A 241 -26.50 15.90 16.30
N MET A 242 -27.30 16.81 15.74
CA MET A 242 -26.84 17.78 14.74
C MET A 242 -25.68 18.66 15.24
N GLU A 243 -25.78 19.17 16.49
CA GLU A 243 -24.72 19.96 17.13
C GLU A 243 -23.42 19.17 17.26
N LYS A 244 -23.51 17.88 17.60
CA LYS A 244 -22.36 17.00 17.72
C LYS A 244 -21.67 16.78 16.37
N ILE A 245 -22.44 16.58 15.30
CA ILE A 245 -21.88 16.48 13.94
C ILE A 245 -21.20 17.80 13.57
N ALA A 246 -21.84 18.95 13.82
CA ALA A 246 -21.28 20.27 13.50
C ALA A 246 -19.95 20.52 14.24
N ALA A 247 -19.89 20.23 15.54
CA ALA A 247 -18.66 20.34 16.33
C ALA A 247 -17.55 19.44 15.80
N MET A 248 -17.88 18.19 15.41
CA MET A 248 -16.89 17.27 14.84
C MET A 248 -16.41 17.70 13.45
N LEU A 249 -17.27 18.25 12.60
CA LEU A 249 -16.89 18.78 11.29
C LEU A 249 -15.96 20.00 11.41
N ALA A 250 -16.25 20.90 12.36
CA ALA A 250 -15.40 22.03 12.69
C ALA A 250 -14.02 21.56 13.16
N GLU A 251 -13.97 20.62 14.11
CA GLU A 251 -12.71 20.06 14.63
C GLU A 251 -11.86 19.41 13.53
N ILE A 252 -12.47 18.64 12.61
CA ILE A 252 -11.70 18.09 11.47
C ILE A 252 -11.14 19.21 10.60
N GLY A 253 -11.93 20.27 10.36
CA GLY A 253 -11.51 21.40 9.53
C GLY A 253 -10.38 22.22 10.14
N ASP A 254 -10.40 22.45 11.45
CA ASP A 254 -9.32 23.14 12.17
C ASP A 254 -7.99 22.39 11.99
N TYR A 255 -8.01 21.05 12.07
CA TYR A 255 -6.82 20.23 11.83
C TYR A 255 -6.40 20.17 10.37
N GLN A 256 -7.35 20.19 9.44
CA GLN A 256 -7.03 20.26 8.02
C GLN A 256 -6.26 21.55 7.71
N GLU A 257 -6.65 22.68 8.29
CA GLU A 257 -5.96 23.96 8.16
C GLU A 257 -4.55 23.91 8.77
N LEU A 258 -4.42 23.36 9.98
CA LEU A 258 -3.12 23.18 10.63
C LEU A 258 -2.18 22.26 9.83
N SER A 259 -2.71 21.22 9.18
CA SER A 259 -1.94 20.31 8.33
C SER A 259 -1.57 20.97 7.00
N ALA A 260 -2.47 21.73 6.39
CA ALA A 260 -2.21 22.44 5.13
C ALA A 260 -1.08 23.46 5.26
N ASN A 261 -0.94 24.08 6.44
CA ASN A 261 0.17 25.00 6.73
C ASN A 261 1.55 24.33 6.78
N ARG A 262 1.64 22.99 6.85
CA ARG A 262 2.89 22.22 6.76
C ARG A 262 3.16 21.63 5.38
N ASP A 263 2.13 21.49 4.56
CA ASP A 263 2.18 20.86 3.24
C ASP A 263 2.08 21.90 2.11
N GLY A 264 2.83 22.99 2.19
CA GLY A 264 3.10 23.77 0.98
C GLY A 264 3.79 22.86 -0.04
N ASP A 265 3.39 22.93 -1.32
CA ASP A 265 4.01 22.19 -2.44
C ASP A 265 5.54 22.42 -2.58
N ASP A 266 6.14 23.26 -1.74
CA ASP A 266 7.59 23.48 -1.64
C ASP A 266 8.40 22.19 -1.42
N TRP A 267 7.90 21.21 -0.65
CA TRP A 267 8.65 19.96 -0.47
C TRP A 267 8.63 19.05 -1.71
N ARG A 268 7.65 19.21 -2.62
CA ARG A 268 7.64 18.50 -3.90
C ARG A 268 8.60 19.13 -4.90
N ARG A 269 8.83 20.44 -4.80
CA ARG A 269 9.89 21.13 -5.55
C ARG A 269 11.26 20.57 -5.17
N ASP A 270 11.51 20.24 -3.90
CA ASP A 270 12.77 19.59 -3.49
C ASP A 270 13.07 18.28 -4.24
N GLY A 271 12.04 17.51 -4.68
CA GLY A 271 12.25 16.27 -5.42
C GLY A 271 12.66 16.49 -6.88
N GLU A 272 12.00 17.43 -7.56
CA GLU A 272 12.35 17.83 -8.92
C GLU A 272 13.68 18.62 -8.95
N ASP A 273 13.93 19.44 -7.93
CA ASP A 273 15.18 20.17 -7.74
C ASP A 273 16.34 19.23 -7.39
N ALA A 274 16.10 18.16 -6.61
CA ALA A 274 17.10 17.13 -6.36
C ALA A 274 17.45 16.33 -7.63
N ALA A 275 16.44 15.96 -8.44
CA ALA A 275 16.68 15.29 -9.72
C ALA A 275 17.44 16.20 -10.69
N ALA A 276 17.05 17.47 -10.80
CA ALA A 276 17.75 18.46 -11.61
C ALA A 276 19.19 18.72 -11.12
N TRP A 277 19.42 18.68 -9.80
CA TRP A 277 20.75 18.80 -9.22
C TRP A 277 21.64 17.58 -9.50
N LEU A 278 21.07 16.37 -9.46
CA LEU A 278 21.79 15.15 -9.84
C LEU A 278 22.13 15.14 -11.34
N ASP A 279 21.19 15.54 -12.20
CA ASP A 279 21.42 15.68 -13.64
C ASP A 279 22.49 16.74 -13.97
N ASP A 280 22.52 17.85 -13.22
CA ASP A 280 23.54 18.88 -13.37
C ASP A 280 24.90 18.41 -12.82
N LEU A 281 24.92 17.67 -11.72
CA LEU A 281 26.14 17.04 -11.19
C LEU A 281 26.73 16.05 -12.20
N ASP A 282 25.91 15.19 -12.80
CA ASP A 282 26.33 14.24 -13.83
C ASP A 282 26.86 14.96 -15.08
N ARG A 283 26.20 16.06 -15.48
CA ARG A 283 26.65 16.92 -16.58
C ARG A 283 28.00 17.56 -16.28
N VAL A 284 28.18 18.12 -15.08
CA VAL A 284 29.43 18.75 -14.64
C VAL A 284 30.54 17.70 -14.54
N ALA A 285 30.25 16.52 -14.00
CA ALA A 285 31.21 15.40 -13.95
C ALA A 285 31.64 14.96 -15.36
N ALA A 286 30.69 14.86 -16.30
CA ALA A 286 30.98 14.54 -17.70
C ALA A 286 31.78 15.65 -18.41
N ALA A 287 31.48 16.92 -18.12
CA ALA A 287 32.19 18.06 -18.70
C ALA A 287 33.60 18.27 -18.09
N ALA A 288 33.81 17.86 -16.84
CA ALA A 288 35.10 17.95 -16.14
C ALA A 288 36.11 16.87 -16.60
N CYS A 289 35.67 15.82 -17.30
CA CYS A 289 36.53 14.74 -17.82
C CYS A 289 36.61 14.66 -19.36
N PRO A 290 36.97 15.71 -20.11
CA PRO A 290 36.88 15.66 -21.57
C PRO A 290 37.96 14.82 -22.27
N HIS A 291 38.99 14.31 -21.58
CA HIS A 291 40.15 13.66 -22.23
C HIS A 291 40.77 12.46 -21.49
N GLY A 292 40.03 11.74 -20.64
CA GLY A 292 40.56 10.53 -20.00
C GLY A 292 41.74 10.76 -19.03
N VAL A 293 41.99 12.02 -18.66
CA VAL A 293 42.90 12.39 -17.58
C VAL A 293 42.02 12.66 -16.37
N ALA A 294 42.18 11.85 -15.32
CA ALA A 294 41.55 12.13 -14.04
C ALA A 294 41.98 13.52 -13.57
N ASP A 295 41.03 14.40 -13.29
CA ASP A 295 41.29 15.71 -12.69
C ASP A 295 41.83 15.47 -11.27
N ARG A 296 43.16 15.44 -11.15
CA ARG A 296 43.86 15.14 -9.91
C ARG A 296 44.23 16.44 -9.23
N ILE A 297 43.59 16.73 -8.11
CA ILE A 297 43.97 17.83 -7.20
C ILE A 297 45.37 17.58 -6.59
N LEU A 298 45.81 16.32 -6.53
CA LEU A 298 47.10 15.93 -5.97
C LEU A 298 48.10 15.49 -7.06
N PRO A 299 49.38 15.90 -6.97
CA PRO A 299 50.41 15.47 -7.90
C PRO A 299 50.60 13.94 -7.87
N PRO A 300 51.04 13.32 -8.99
CA PRO A 300 51.30 11.89 -9.02
C PRO A 300 52.42 11.54 -8.02
N PRO A 301 52.33 10.38 -7.33
CA PRO A 301 53.42 9.92 -6.48
C PRO A 301 54.66 9.64 -7.34
N ASP A 302 55.82 10.11 -6.89
CA ASP A 302 57.10 9.89 -7.55
C ASP A 302 57.42 8.38 -7.58
N ASP A 303 57.93 7.89 -8.72
CA ASP A 303 58.16 6.47 -9.01
C ASP A 303 59.47 5.92 -8.38
N ASP A 304 60.03 6.65 -7.41
CA ASP A 304 61.32 6.38 -6.82
C ASP A 304 61.21 6.16 -5.30
N GLY A 305 60.94 4.92 -4.89
CA GLY A 305 61.34 4.43 -3.57
C GLY A 305 60.24 3.84 -2.70
N GLU A 306 60.29 2.51 -2.58
CA GLU A 306 59.62 1.67 -1.58
C GLU A 306 58.08 1.64 -1.61
N ALA A 307 57.56 0.51 -2.09
CA ALA A 307 56.15 0.16 -2.07
C ALA A 307 55.61 0.16 -0.63
N ASP A 308 55.03 1.28 -0.22
CA ASP A 308 54.08 1.31 0.89
C ASP A 308 52.72 0.82 0.35
N ALA A 309 52.38 -0.42 0.66
CA ALA A 309 51.12 -1.08 0.31
C ALA A 309 49.97 -0.54 1.18
N GLY A 310 49.74 0.77 1.10
CA GLY A 310 48.73 1.51 1.86
C GLY A 310 47.89 2.42 0.97
N GLY A 311 47.66 2.02 -0.30
CA GLY A 311 46.74 2.72 -1.19
C GLY A 311 45.36 2.78 -0.54
N ASP A 312 44.99 3.98 -0.11
CA ASP A 312 43.74 4.32 0.57
C ASP A 312 42.56 3.98 -0.34
N ALA A 313 42.14 2.72 -0.27
CA ALA A 313 40.94 2.23 -0.90
C ALA A 313 39.78 2.94 -0.21
N VAL A 314 39.22 3.94 -0.90
CA VAL A 314 37.94 4.55 -0.55
C VAL A 314 36.98 3.41 -0.26
N SER A 315 36.61 3.26 1.02
CA SER A 315 35.78 2.15 1.49
C SER A 315 34.42 2.24 0.82
N ALA A 316 34.18 1.39 -0.19
CA ALA A 316 32.84 1.18 -0.72
C ALA A 316 31.96 0.62 0.42
N ALA A 317 30.71 1.10 0.48
CA ALA A 317 29.77 0.69 1.50
C ALA A 317 29.67 -0.86 1.56
N PRO A 318 29.72 -1.48 2.75
CA PRO A 318 29.67 -2.94 2.87
C PRO A 318 28.42 -3.50 2.18
N GLY A 319 28.63 -4.34 1.16
CA GLY A 319 27.56 -5.05 0.44
C GLY A 319 27.35 -4.68 -1.03
N TYR A 320 28.06 -3.69 -1.58
CA TYR A 320 27.91 -3.31 -3.00
C TYR A 320 28.91 -3.97 -3.97
N ASP A 321 30.10 -4.38 -3.51
CA ASP A 321 31.13 -4.99 -4.38
C ASP A 321 30.99 -6.50 -4.60
N GLY A 322 29.88 -7.10 -4.15
CA GLY A 322 29.71 -8.55 -4.12
C GLY A 322 28.59 -9.08 -4.98
N MET A 323 28.56 -8.86 -6.30
CA MET A 323 27.91 -9.83 -7.21
C MET A 323 28.57 -9.91 -8.60
N PRO A 324 29.77 -10.49 -8.72
CA PRO A 324 30.24 -11.06 -9.99
C PRO A 324 29.20 -12.00 -10.64
N ALA A 325 28.36 -12.65 -9.82
CA ALA A 325 27.23 -13.45 -10.28
C ALA A 325 26.14 -12.66 -11.02
N ARG A 326 25.89 -11.38 -10.69
CA ARG A 326 24.89 -10.54 -11.38
C ARG A 326 25.38 -10.14 -12.76
N ALA A 327 26.64 -9.72 -12.88
CA ALA A 327 27.26 -9.40 -14.16
C ALA A 327 27.33 -10.65 -15.07
N ALA A 328 27.73 -11.80 -14.52
CA ALA A 328 27.74 -13.08 -15.24
C ALA A 328 26.33 -13.56 -15.64
N ALA A 329 25.32 -13.37 -14.77
CA ALA A 329 23.93 -13.69 -15.07
C ALA A 329 23.35 -12.83 -16.20
N LEU A 330 23.67 -11.53 -16.21
CA LEU A 330 23.27 -10.61 -17.28
C LEU A 330 23.98 -10.93 -18.60
N ALA A 331 25.27 -11.27 -18.56
CA ALA A 331 26.01 -11.73 -19.74
C ALA A 331 25.43 -13.02 -20.32
N ALA A 332 25.16 -14.02 -19.47
CA ALA A 332 24.58 -15.30 -19.89
C ALA A 332 23.16 -15.18 -20.46
N LEU A 333 22.39 -14.17 -20.03
CA LEU A 333 21.10 -13.84 -20.64
C LEU A 333 21.27 -13.07 -21.95
N ASN A 334 22.25 -12.17 -22.05
CA ASN A 334 22.50 -11.40 -23.27
C ASN A 334 22.93 -12.30 -24.46
N ASP A 335 23.56 -13.43 -24.21
CA ASP A 335 23.93 -14.43 -25.23
C ASP A 335 22.73 -15.22 -25.79
N GLU A 336 21.58 -15.18 -25.13
CA GLU A 336 20.36 -15.83 -25.60
C GLU A 336 19.57 -14.94 -26.57
N ALA A 337 18.87 -15.57 -27.52
CA ALA A 337 17.99 -14.85 -28.44
C ALA A 337 16.91 -14.08 -27.67
N LEU A 338 16.58 -12.86 -28.13
CA LEU A 338 15.62 -11.97 -27.46
C LEU A 338 14.31 -12.67 -27.04
N PRO A 339 13.66 -13.50 -27.88
CA PRO A 339 12.44 -14.21 -27.46
C PRO A 339 12.64 -15.16 -26.27
N VAL A 340 13.83 -15.75 -26.12
CA VAL A 340 14.18 -16.61 -24.98
C VAL A 340 14.40 -15.77 -23.73
N ARG A 341 15.07 -14.62 -23.85
CA ARG A 341 15.26 -13.65 -22.76
C ARG A 341 13.93 -13.14 -22.23
N LEU A 342 13.06 -12.66 -23.11
CA LEU A 342 11.72 -12.19 -22.74
C LEU A 342 10.87 -13.31 -22.14
N ALA A 343 11.01 -14.55 -22.60
CA ALA A 343 10.32 -15.69 -21.99
C ALA A 343 10.83 -16.02 -20.58
N VAL A 344 12.10 -15.73 -20.26
CA VAL A 344 12.66 -15.83 -18.90
C VAL A 344 12.09 -14.73 -18.01
N CYS A 345 12.11 -13.48 -18.48
CA CYS A 345 11.50 -12.33 -17.81
C CYS A 345 10.01 -12.57 -17.51
N LEU A 346 9.23 -12.99 -18.52
CA LEU A 346 7.83 -13.36 -18.39
C LEU A 346 7.58 -14.43 -17.31
N LYS A 347 8.55 -15.32 -17.07
CA LYS A 347 8.43 -16.41 -16.09
C LYS A 347 8.87 -16.00 -14.68
N LEU A 348 9.87 -15.13 -14.55
CA LEU A 348 10.46 -14.74 -13.26
C LEU A 348 9.81 -13.48 -12.68
N LEU A 349 9.49 -12.51 -13.54
CA LEU A 349 8.98 -11.18 -13.17
C LEU A 349 7.49 -11.03 -13.54
N GLY A 350 7.07 -11.67 -14.64
CA GLY A 350 5.68 -11.61 -15.12
C GLY A 350 5.52 -10.68 -16.33
N PRO A 351 4.30 -10.56 -16.90
CA PRO A 351 4.06 -9.79 -18.13
C PRO A 351 4.08 -8.27 -17.93
N ALA A 352 3.72 -7.77 -16.74
CA ALA A 352 3.54 -6.34 -16.45
C ALA A 352 4.58 -5.82 -15.44
N ASP A 353 5.86 -6.10 -15.66
CA ASP A 353 6.95 -5.57 -14.82
C ASP A 353 7.43 -4.22 -15.39
N ASP A 354 7.53 -3.20 -14.54
CA ASP A 354 7.89 -1.84 -14.95
C ASP A 354 9.39 -1.68 -15.28
N SER A 355 10.21 -2.72 -15.09
CA SER A 355 11.64 -2.71 -15.45
C SER A 355 11.87 -3.02 -16.93
N TYR A 356 10.82 -3.32 -17.70
CA TYR A 356 10.94 -3.62 -19.12
C TYR A 356 11.12 -2.34 -19.94
N PRO A 357 12.12 -2.29 -20.84
CA PRO A 357 12.21 -1.21 -21.79
C PRO A 357 11.00 -1.21 -22.75
N ASP A 358 10.57 -0.01 -23.18
CA ASP A 358 9.39 0.15 -24.02
C ASP A 358 9.44 -0.65 -25.34
N ASP A 359 10.63 -0.90 -25.88
CA ASP A 359 10.83 -1.66 -27.12
C ASP A 359 10.61 -3.18 -26.96
N TRP A 360 10.47 -3.68 -25.72
CA TRP A 360 10.16 -5.08 -25.43
C TRP A 360 8.66 -5.33 -25.24
N LEU A 361 7.89 -4.28 -25.02
CA LEU A 361 6.46 -4.35 -24.73
C LEU A 361 5.63 -4.52 -26.00
N ASP A 362 4.51 -5.22 -25.87
CA ASP A 362 3.50 -5.30 -26.92
C ASP A 362 2.75 -3.96 -26.98
N GLY A 363 2.72 -3.33 -28.16
CA GLY A 363 2.15 -1.99 -28.34
C GLY A 363 0.65 -1.89 -28.10
N GLU A 364 -0.09 -3.01 -28.06
CA GLU A 364 -1.52 -3.02 -27.74
C GLU A 364 -1.78 -3.19 -26.23
N THR A 365 -0.95 -3.96 -25.53
CA THR A 365 -1.19 -4.30 -24.12
C THR A 365 -0.30 -3.55 -23.13
N GLY A 366 0.82 -2.97 -23.58
CA GLY A 366 1.82 -2.37 -22.69
C GLY A 366 2.50 -3.39 -21.77
N GLU A 367 2.44 -4.67 -22.13
CA GLU A 367 2.99 -5.80 -21.35
C GLU A 367 3.96 -6.60 -22.24
N LEU A 368 4.78 -7.47 -21.66
CA LEU A 368 5.59 -8.39 -22.46
C LEU A 368 4.72 -9.30 -23.33
N PRO A 369 5.12 -9.55 -24.59
CA PRO A 369 4.40 -10.45 -25.49
C PRO A 369 4.20 -11.84 -24.87
N THR A 370 3.02 -12.40 -25.11
CA THR A 370 2.70 -13.75 -24.62
C THR A 370 3.68 -14.79 -25.15
N LEU A 371 3.82 -15.91 -24.44
CA LEU A 371 4.71 -17.00 -24.83
C LEU A 371 4.44 -17.53 -26.25
N GLN A 372 3.20 -17.47 -26.72
CA GLN A 372 2.81 -17.86 -28.07
C GLN A 372 3.33 -16.84 -29.11
N ARG A 373 3.22 -15.55 -28.81
CA ARG A 373 3.74 -14.47 -29.66
C ARG A 373 5.26 -14.48 -29.71
N LEU A 374 5.94 -14.68 -28.58
CA LEU A 374 7.40 -14.83 -28.53
C LEU A 374 7.90 -16.02 -29.35
N ALA A 375 7.19 -17.15 -29.32
CA ALA A 375 7.54 -18.32 -30.13
C ALA A 375 7.40 -18.02 -31.64
N GLN A 376 6.37 -17.29 -32.02
CA GLN A 376 6.15 -16.83 -33.40
C GLN A 376 7.27 -15.87 -33.85
N VAL A 377 7.61 -14.87 -33.05
CA VAL A 377 8.69 -13.90 -33.34
C VAL A 377 10.05 -14.60 -33.41
N GLY A 378 10.28 -15.59 -32.54
CA GLY A 378 11.52 -16.37 -32.52
C GLY A 378 11.59 -17.50 -33.54
N GLY A 379 10.61 -17.65 -34.44
CA GLY A 379 10.59 -18.69 -35.47
C GLY A 379 10.66 -20.11 -34.91
N MET A 380 10.13 -20.36 -33.71
CA MET A 380 10.23 -21.65 -33.02
C MET A 380 8.90 -22.11 -32.42
N SER A 381 8.79 -23.40 -32.11
CA SER A 381 7.62 -23.92 -31.41
C SER A 381 7.58 -23.46 -29.94
N VAL A 382 6.38 -23.30 -29.38
CA VAL A 382 6.21 -22.99 -27.94
C VAL A 382 6.91 -24.02 -27.03
N PRO A 383 6.84 -25.34 -27.29
CA PRO A 383 7.62 -26.32 -26.53
C PRO A 383 9.14 -26.09 -26.59
N THR A 384 9.68 -25.74 -27.76
CA THR A 384 11.10 -25.42 -27.93
C THR A 384 11.48 -24.18 -27.13
N LEU A 385 10.66 -23.13 -27.17
CA LEU A 385 10.86 -21.91 -26.39
C LEU A 385 10.84 -22.19 -24.88
N ARG A 386 9.89 -23.01 -24.39
CA ARG A 386 9.83 -23.43 -22.99
C ARG A 386 11.08 -24.20 -22.56
N LYS A 387 11.57 -25.11 -23.41
CA LYS A 387 12.80 -25.88 -23.15
C LYS A 387 14.02 -24.96 -23.04
N ARG A 388 14.20 -24.02 -23.98
CA ARG A 388 15.30 -23.05 -23.96
C ARG A 388 15.23 -22.10 -22.76
N ARG A 389 14.04 -21.56 -22.46
CA ARG A 389 13.80 -20.75 -21.26
C ARG A 389 14.19 -21.49 -19.98
N ASN A 390 13.74 -22.73 -19.82
CA ASN A 390 14.05 -23.52 -18.62
C ASN A 390 15.56 -23.82 -18.51
N ALA A 391 16.24 -24.07 -19.63
CA ALA A 391 17.70 -24.24 -19.66
C ALA A 391 18.43 -22.95 -19.26
N ALA A 392 17.97 -21.79 -19.74
CA ALA A 392 18.51 -20.49 -19.34
C ALA A 392 18.30 -20.21 -17.83
N ILE A 393 17.11 -20.46 -17.30
CA ILE A 393 16.83 -20.36 -15.86
C ILE A 393 17.72 -21.31 -15.05
N GLY A 394 17.96 -22.53 -15.53
CA GLY A 394 18.87 -23.49 -14.90
C GLY A 394 20.32 -22.99 -14.83
N ARG A 395 20.83 -22.34 -15.89
CA ARG A 395 22.17 -21.74 -15.88
C ARG A 395 22.26 -20.55 -14.92
N LEU A 396 21.22 -19.72 -14.85
CA LEU A 396 21.14 -18.62 -13.90
C LEU A 396 21.15 -19.12 -12.44
N ALA A 397 20.40 -20.18 -12.15
CA ALA A 397 20.39 -20.80 -10.83
C ALA A 397 21.75 -21.44 -10.46
N GLY A 398 22.45 -22.04 -11.44
CA GLY A 398 23.80 -22.57 -11.24
C GLY A 398 24.84 -21.48 -10.92
N LEU A 399 24.76 -20.33 -11.60
CA LEU A 399 25.63 -19.18 -11.33
C LEU A 399 25.37 -18.54 -9.95
N ALA A 400 24.13 -18.57 -9.46
CA ALA A 400 23.78 -18.13 -8.10
C ALA A 400 24.19 -19.15 -7.01
N GLY A 401 24.36 -20.43 -7.37
CA GLY A 401 24.83 -21.49 -6.47
C GLY A 401 26.35 -21.50 -6.26
N MET A 402 27.14 -21.13 -7.28
CA MET A 402 28.62 -21.10 -7.19
C MET A 402 29.17 -20.06 -6.20
N THR A 403 28.39 -19.03 -5.85
CA THR A 403 28.75 -18.04 -4.83
C THR A 403 28.50 -18.49 -3.39
N GLY A 404 27.80 -19.62 -3.19
CA GLY A 404 27.53 -20.18 -1.85
C GLY A 404 28.66 -21.05 -1.29
N GLU A 405 29.39 -21.78 -2.14
CA GLU A 405 30.45 -22.71 -1.72
C GLU A 405 31.84 -22.06 -1.61
N GLN A 406 32.08 -20.90 -2.25
CA GLN A 406 33.39 -20.22 -2.19
C GLN A 406 33.59 -19.31 -0.97
N ASN A 407 32.59 -19.22 -0.08
CA ASN A 407 32.67 -18.45 1.17
C ASN A 407 32.94 -19.33 2.42
N GLU A 408 33.23 -20.64 2.25
CA GLU A 408 33.57 -21.57 3.33
C GLU A 408 34.95 -22.24 3.17
N SER A 409 35.97 -21.53 2.69
CA SER A 409 37.36 -22.03 2.73
C SER A 409 38.36 -20.99 3.18
#